data_AF-A0A146KFL5-F1
#
_entry.id   AF-A0A146KFL5-F1
#
_cell.length_a   1.000
_cell.length_b   1.000
_cell.length_c   1.000
_cell.angle_alpha   90.00
_cell.angle_beta   90.00
_cell.angle_gamma   90.00
#
_symmetry.space_group_name_H-M   'P 1'
#
loop_
_entity.id
_entity.type
_entity.pdbx_description
1 polymer ?
#
loop_
_entity_poly.entity_id
_entity_poly.type
_entity_poly.pdbx_seq_one_letter_code
_entity_poly.pdbx_strand_id
1 'polypeptide(L)'
;ALNNNGGFKVNVPLCIVGITHWHGADFQKGMALDMIIEALRNVMVEEPGFGHGIGLITGQNPAQIRQFALQSQSYVCPECKANHAWLMKRFNESQKKI
;
A
#
# COMPACT_ATOMS: atom_id res chain seq x y z
N ALA A 1 10.80 3.80 13.95
CA ALA A 1 9.48 4.18 13.42
C ALA A 1 9.42 3.76 11.96
N LEU A 2 8.43 2.97 11.55
CA LEU A 2 8.30 2.57 10.14
C LEU A 2 7.55 3.67 9.38
N ASN A 3 8.25 4.77 9.13
CA ASN A 3 7.71 5.91 8.39
C ASN A 3 7.99 5.79 6.88
N ASN A 4 8.38 4.60 6.41
CA ASN A 4 8.74 4.37 5.02
C ASN A 4 8.44 2.90 4.64
N ASN A 5 7.86 2.71 3.46
CA ASN A 5 7.56 1.39 2.88
C ASN A 5 8.45 1.10 1.64
N GLY A 6 9.30 2.06 1.24
CA GLY A 6 10.17 1.98 0.07
C GLY A 6 9.48 2.15 -1.28
N GLY A 7 8.14 2.09 -1.32
CA GLY A 7 7.34 2.25 -2.54
C GLY A 7 6.71 3.63 -2.71
N PHE A 8 6.26 4.24 -1.60
CA PHE A 8 5.48 5.47 -1.58
C PHE A 8 5.91 6.38 -0.44
N LYS A 9 5.82 7.69 -0.69
CA LYS A 9 5.97 8.74 0.31
C LYS A 9 4.84 8.61 1.34
N VAL A 10 5.20 8.67 2.60
CA VAL A 10 4.24 8.60 3.71
C VAL A 10 3.60 9.98 3.93
N ASN A 11 2.35 9.99 4.38
CA ASN A 11 1.57 11.19 4.69
C ASN A 11 1.38 12.17 3.51
N VAL A 12 1.38 11.66 2.28
CA VAL A 12 0.99 12.43 1.09
C VAL A 12 -0.16 11.73 0.36
N PRO A 13 -1.02 12.48 -0.34
CA PRO A 13 -2.01 11.88 -1.23
C PRO A 13 -1.34 10.98 -2.28
N LEU A 14 -1.89 9.80 -2.48
CA LEU A 14 -1.46 8.88 -3.54
C LEU A 14 -2.38 9.04 -4.74
N CYS A 15 -1.79 9.13 -5.94
CA CYS A 15 -2.54 9.02 -7.18
C CYS A 15 -2.11 7.74 -7.89
N ILE A 16 -2.96 6.74 -7.85
CA ILE A 16 -2.83 5.46 -8.52
C ILE A 16 -3.47 5.58 -9.90
N VAL A 17 -2.64 5.59 -10.95
CA VAL A 17 -3.10 5.71 -12.35
C VAL A 17 -4.08 4.59 -12.68
N GLY A 18 -5.23 4.93 -13.28
CA GLY A 18 -6.29 3.98 -13.63
C GLY A 18 -7.25 3.60 -12.49
N ILE A 19 -7.01 4.05 -11.25
CA ILE A 19 -7.81 3.68 -10.07
C ILE A 19 -8.30 4.92 -9.32
N THR A 20 -7.37 5.81 -8.95
CA THR A 20 -7.69 7.06 -8.25
C THR A 20 -7.41 8.23 -9.16
N HIS A 21 -8.28 9.24 -9.17
CA HIS A 21 -8.17 10.31 -10.14
C HIS A 21 -7.66 11.62 -9.54
N TRP A 22 -6.72 12.26 -10.23
CA TRP A 22 -6.49 13.70 -10.12
C TRP A 22 -7.41 14.53 -11.07
N HIS A 23 -8.04 13.88 -12.08
CA HIS A 23 -8.75 14.53 -13.20
C HIS A 23 -10.09 13.85 -13.61
N GLY A 24 -11.04 13.61 -12.71
CA GLY A 24 -12.50 13.46 -12.94
C GLY A 24 -13.14 12.53 -14.01
N ALA A 25 -12.47 12.07 -15.07
CA ALA A 25 -13.07 11.42 -16.24
C ALA A 25 -13.27 9.90 -16.11
N ASP A 26 -12.43 9.20 -15.33
CA ASP A 26 -12.38 7.73 -15.22
C ASP A 26 -12.83 7.19 -13.85
N PHE A 27 -13.13 8.06 -12.88
CA PHE A 27 -13.63 7.64 -11.57
C PHE A 27 -15.12 7.31 -11.68
N GLN A 28 -15.45 6.03 -11.71
CA GLN A 28 -16.84 5.59 -11.77
C GLN A 28 -17.48 5.68 -10.40
N LYS A 29 -18.53 6.51 -10.29
CA LYS A 29 -19.41 6.54 -9.12
C LYS A 29 -20.03 5.15 -8.96
N GLY A 30 -19.66 4.43 -7.91
CA GLY A 30 -20.09 3.04 -7.68
C GLY A 30 -18.95 2.03 -7.50
N MET A 31 -17.68 2.45 -7.59
CA MET A 31 -16.55 1.58 -7.29
C MET A 31 -16.58 1.14 -5.81
N ALA A 32 -16.52 -0.17 -5.59
CA ALA A 32 -16.55 -0.75 -4.26
C ALA A 32 -15.18 -0.62 -3.57
N LEU A 33 -15.18 -0.57 -2.23
CA LEU A 33 -13.97 -0.32 -1.44
C LEU A 33 -12.94 -1.44 -1.59
N ASP A 34 -13.38 -2.69 -1.77
CA ASP A 34 -12.55 -3.84 -2.06
C ASP A 34 -11.78 -3.69 -3.37
N MET A 35 -12.44 -3.18 -4.42
CA MET A 35 -11.79 -2.88 -5.70
C MET A 35 -10.68 -1.85 -5.53
N ILE A 36 -10.89 -0.81 -4.72
CA ILE A 36 -9.89 0.23 -4.44
C ILE A 36 -8.70 -0.36 -3.67
N ILE A 37 -8.95 -1.25 -2.70
CA ILE A 37 -7.90 -1.91 -1.92
C ILE A 37 -7.08 -2.87 -2.81
N GLU A 38 -7.72 -3.66 -3.66
CA GLU A 38 -7.03 -4.60 -4.55
C GLU A 38 -6.19 -3.86 -5.61
N ALA A 39 -6.75 -2.78 -6.14
CA ALA A 39 -6.06 -1.86 -7.01
C ALA A 39 -4.80 -1.25 -6.38
N LEU A 40 -4.88 -0.78 -5.13
CA LEU A 40 -3.72 -0.30 -4.38
C LEU A 40 -2.68 -1.41 -4.19
N ARG A 41 -3.11 -2.63 -3.87
CA ARG A 41 -2.21 -3.78 -3.73
C ARG A 41 -1.44 -4.07 -5.02
N ASN A 42 -2.09 -4.04 -6.18
CA ASN A 42 -1.42 -4.30 -7.47
C ASN A 42 -0.30 -3.30 -7.73
N VAL A 43 -0.56 -2.01 -7.48
CA VAL A 43 0.44 -0.95 -7.69
C VAL A 43 1.54 -0.94 -6.61
N MET A 44 1.32 -1.60 -5.47
CA MET A 44 2.36 -1.80 -4.44
C MET A 44 3.29 -2.99 -4.74
N VAL A 45 2.88 -3.94 -5.60
CA VAL A 45 3.61 -5.19 -5.89
C VAL A 45 4.29 -5.15 -7.26
N GLU A 46 3.66 -4.51 -8.25
CA GLU A 46 4.22 -4.39 -9.59
C GLU A 46 5.38 -3.39 -9.61
N GLU A 47 6.42 -3.70 -10.40
CA GLU A 47 7.52 -2.76 -10.65
C GLU A 47 6.93 -1.39 -11.02
N PRO A 48 7.54 -0.28 -10.55
CA PRO A 48 7.01 1.08 -10.69
C PRO A 48 6.93 1.60 -12.15
N GLY A 49 6.99 0.71 -13.16
CA GLY A 49 6.82 1.00 -14.57
C GLY A 49 5.36 1.25 -15.00
N PHE A 50 4.36 0.81 -14.21
CA PHE A 50 2.95 1.11 -14.51
C PHE A 50 2.47 2.36 -13.75
N GLY A 51 2.68 3.52 -14.39
CA GLY A 51 2.03 4.79 -14.03
C GLY A 51 2.79 5.61 -12.98
N HIS A 52 3.34 6.75 -13.43
CA HIS A 52 3.95 7.78 -12.58
C HIS A 52 2.91 8.49 -11.72
N GLY A 53 2.42 7.78 -10.70
CA GLY A 53 1.50 8.31 -9.71
C GLY A 53 2.12 9.32 -8.75
N ILE A 54 1.33 10.27 -8.26
CA ILE A 54 1.73 11.15 -7.16
C ILE A 54 2.03 10.28 -5.94
N GLY A 55 3.16 10.56 -5.28
CA GLY A 55 3.57 9.89 -4.04
C GLY A 55 4.45 8.67 -4.25
N LEU A 56 4.64 8.17 -5.48
CA LEU A 56 5.57 7.06 -5.76
C LEU A 56 7.04 7.48 -5.50
N ILE A 57 7.81 6.57 -4.90
CA ILE A 57 9.27 6.72 -4.76
C ILE A 57 9.92 6.06 -5.98
N THR A 58 10.60 6.84 -6.81
CA THR A 58 11.39 6.35 -7.96
C THR A 58 12.77 5.88 -7.52
N GLY A 59 13.37 4.92 -8.23
CA GLY A 59 14.72 4.43 -7.91
C GLY A 59 14.77 3.58 -6.64
N GLN A 60 13.76 2.74 -6.46
CA GLN A 60 13.59 1.90 -5.28
C GLN A 60 14.76 0.94 -5.11
N ASN A 61 15.24 0.77 -3.88
CA ASN A 61 16.26 -0.22 -3.56
C ASN A 61 15.58 -1.50 -3.02
N PRO A 62 15.65 -2.64 -3.74
CA PRO A 62 14.99 -3.89 -3.33
C PRO A 62 15.43 -4.39 -1.95
N ALA A 63 16.69 -4.19 -1.57
CA ALA A 63 17.21 -4.60 -0.27
C ALA A 63 16.58 -3.77 0.87
N GLN A 64 16.39 -2.46 0.67
CA GLN A 64 15.70 -1.60 1.63
C GLN A 64 14.21 -1.93 1.71
N ILE A 65 13.54 -2.19 0.58
CA ILE A 65 12.13 -2.63 0.58
C ILE A 65 11.98 -3.91 1.40
N ARG A 66 12.87 -4.89 1.20
CA ARG A 66 12.86 -6.14 1.98
C ARG A 66 13.06 -5.87 3.47
N GLN A 67 13.95 -4.94 3.84
CA GLN A 67 14.15 -4.56 5.23
C GLN A 67 12.90 -3.90 5.83
N PHE A 68 12.23 -3.00 5.11
CA PHE A 68 10.98 -2.39 5.55
C PHE A 68 9.85 -3.42 5.69
N ALA A 69 9.77 -4.40 4.78
CA ALA A 69 8.81 -5.49 4.85
C ALA A 69 9.03 -6.39 6.09
N LEU A 70 10.28 -6.60 6.52
CA LEU A 70 10.56 -7.32 7.77
C LEU A 70 10.19 -6.50 9.00
N GLN A 71 10.56 -5.22 9.01
CA GLN A 71 10.26 -4.32 10.13
C GLN A 71 8.75 -4.05 10.29
N SER A 72 7.98 -4.10 9.20
CA SER A 72 6.53 -3.87 9.23
C SER A 72 5.78 -4.97 10.00
N GLN A 73 6.36 -6.17 10.15
CA GLN A 73 5.72 -7.32 10.82
C GLN A 73 5.51 -7.09 12.31
N SER A 74 6.33 -6.26 12.94
CA SER A 74 6.24 -5.93 14.37
C SER A 74 5.86 -4.46 14.62
N TYR A 75 5.52 -3.73 13.55
CA TYR A 75 5.24 -2.30 13.64
C TYR A 75 3.92 -2.01 14.34
N VAL A 76 3.93 -0.96 15.16
CA VAL A 76 2.73 -0.36 15.75
C VAL A 76 2.66 1.08 15.30
N CYS A 77 1.58 1.45 14.61
CA CYS A 77 1.38 2.80 14.13
C CYS A 77 1.30 3.79 15.31
N PRO A 78 2.14 4.84 15.38
CA PRO A 78 2.14 5.76 16.50
C PRO A 78 0.87 6.63 16.54
N GLU A 79 0.22 6.85 15.39
CA GLU A 79 -0.98 7.68 15.27
C GLU A 79 -2.25 6.89 15.59
N CYS A 80 -2.55 5.84 14.80
CA CYS A 80 -3.79 5.07 14.96
C CYS A 80 -3.66 3.84 15.88
N LYS A 81 -2.46 3.58 16.43
CA LYS A 81 -2.15 2.43 17.32
C LYS A 81 -2.41 1.05 16.69
N ALA A 82 -2.60 0.97 15.38
CA ALA A 82 -2.75 -0.30 14.67
C ALA A 82 -1.49 -1.16 14.86
N ASN A 83 -1.69 -2.38 15.35
CA ASN A 83 -0.64 -3.36 15.55
C ASN A 83 -0.57 -4.30 14.34
N HIS A 84 0.48 -4.18 13.53
CA HIS A 84 0.63 -4.96 12.31
C HIS A 84 0.86 -6.44 12.57
N ALA A 85 1.56 -6.80 13.65
CA ALA A 85 1.73 -8.20 14.06
C ALA A 85 0.38 -8.87 14.30
N TRP A 86 -0.54 -8.17 14.96
CA TRP A 86 -1.89 -8.66 15.21
C TRP A 86 -2.72 -8.76 13.92
N LEU A 87 -2.65 -7.76 13.03
CA LEU A 87 -3.34 -7.78 11.74
C LEU A 87 -2.88 -8.97 10.88
N MET A 88 -1.56 -9.21 10.83
CA MET A 88 -0.99 -10.31 10.07
C MET A 88 -1.40 -11.68 10.63
N LYS A 89 -1.42 -11.82 11.97
CA LYS A 89 -1.93 -13.03 12.62
C LYS A 89 -3.38 -13.30 12.21
N ARG A 90 -4.24 -12.29 12.26
CA ARG A 90 -5.65 -12.43 11.86
C ARG A 90 -5.84 -12.77 10.39
N PHE A 91 -5.06 -12.15 9.51
CA PHE A 91 -5.07 -12.49 8.09
C PHE A 91 -4.72 -13.97 7.89
N ASN A 92 -3.61 -14.44 8.45
CA ASN A 92 -3.20 -15.84 8.33
C ASN A 92 -4.23 -16.82 8.92
N GLU A 93 -4.90 -16.46 10.02
CA GLU A 93 -5.99 -17.25 10.60
C GLU A 93 -7.22 -17.30 9.69
N SER A 94 -7.56 -16.21 8.99
CA SER A 94 -8.65 -16.19 8.01
C SER A 94 -8.37 -17.04 6.77
N GLN A 95 -7.11 -17.10 6.32
CA GLN A 95 -6.70 -17.90 5.16
C GLN A 95 -6.71 -19.41 5.44
N LYS A 96 -6.50 -19.83 6.70
CA LYS A 96 -6.57 -21.25 7.11
C LYS A 96 -7.99 -21.81 7.22
N LYS A 97 -9.01 -20.95 7.16
CA LYS A 97 -10.42 -21.35 7.24
C LYS A 97 -11.06 -21.61 5.87
N ILE A 98 -10.26 -21.62 4.82
CA ILE A 98 -10.63 -21.97 3.44
C ILE A 98 -10.09 -23.35 3.12
#